data_AF-A0A367QEI2-F1
#
_entry.id   AF-A0A367QEI2-F1
#
_cell.length_a   1.000
_cell.length_b   1.000
_cell.length_c   1.000
_cell.angle_alpha   90.00
_cell.angle_beta   90.00
_cell.angle_gamma   90.00
#
_symmetry.space_group_name_H-M   'P 1'
#
loop_
_entity.id
_entity.type
_entity.pdbx_description
1 polymer ?
#
loop_
_entity_poly.entity_id
_entity_poly.type
_entity_poly.pdbx_seq_one_letter_code
_entity_poly.pdbx_strand_id
1 'polypeptide(L)'
;MSIASDNGLIWVPPDISDLLTVSVDGQADDFTVQGMLVINGAASKWLSGEMDDCTYFELLDHFGIDPYGFVGEVEDHMALLMR
;
A
#
# COMPACT_ATOMS: atom_id res chain seq x y z
N MET A 1 11.67 0.24 7.72
CA MET A 1 11.81 -1.18 8.15
C MET A 1 11.04 -1.93 7.08
N SER A 2 11.72 -2.60 6.14
CA SER A 2 11.04 -3.21 5.00
C SER A 2 10.22 -4.41 5.46
N ILE A 3 8.96 -4.50 5.02
CA ILE A 3 8.08 -5.65 5.20
C ILE A 3 8.65 -6.94 4.58
N ALA A 4 9.65 -6.81 3.70
CA ALA A 4 10.37 -7.89 3.06
C ALA A 4 11.83 -7.90 3.53
N SER A 5 12.08 -8.49 4.70
CA SER A 5 13.46 -8.76 5.15
C SER A 5 13.66 -10.26 5.32
N ASP A 6 14.72 -10.79 4.72
CA ASP A 6 15.11 -12.21 4.77
C ASP A 6 15.55 -12.58 6.20
N ASN A 7 14.57 -12.88 7.04
CA ASN A 7 14.73 -13.28 8.43
C ASN A 7 14.24 -14.72 8.67
N GLY A 8 13.97 -15.48 7.61
CA GLY A 8 13.45 -16.85 7.66
C GLY A 8 11.96 -16.97 8.04
N LEU A 9 11.24 -15.85 8.18
CA LEU A 9 9.80 -15.79 8.45
C LEU A 9 9.13 -14.91 7.39
N ILE A 10 8.83 -15.49 6.23
CA ILE A 10 8.03 -14.79 5.22
C ILE A 10 6.59 -14.74 5.74
N TRP A 11 6.15 -13.55 6.14
CA TRP A 11 4.74 -13.31 6.40
C TRP A 11 3.99 -13.36 5.07
N VAL A 12 2.91 -14.12 5.00
CA VAL A 12 2.03 -14.18 3.83
C VAL A 12 0.69 -13.60 4.26
N PRO A 13 0.26 -12.46 3.70
CA PRO A 13 -1.05 -11.93 4.01
C PRO A 13 -2.14 -12.85 3.42
N PRO A 14 -3.29 -12.96 4.10
CA PRO A 14 -4.45 -13.67 3.54
C PRO A 14 -5.04 -12.94 2.32
N ASP A 15 -4.90 -11.61 2.23
CA ASP A 15 -5.32 -10.80 1.09
C ASP A 15 -4.18 -9.85 0.66
N ILE A 16 -3.90 -9.75 -0.65
CA ILE A 16 -2.84 -8.89 -1.18
C ILE A 16 -3.09 -7.41 -0.83
N SER A 17 -4.36 -6.99 -0.71
CA SER A 17 -4.71 -5.63 -0.30
C SER A 17 -4.23 -5.26 1.10
N ASP A 18 -3.95 -6.24 1.96
CA ASP A 18 -3.36 -6.00 3.29
C ASP A 18 -1.95 -5.37 3.17
N LEU A 19 -1.21 -5.66 2.09
CA LEU A 19 0.11 -5.06 1.82
C LEU A 19 0.01 -3.57 1.43
N LEU A 20 -1.14 -3.16 0.90
CA LEU A 20 -1.41 -1.78 0.49
C LEU A 20 -2.16 -0.97 1.56
N THR A 21 -2.29 -1.51 2.77
CA THR A 21 -2.98 -0.82 3.85
C THR A 21 -2.11 0.30 4.41
N VAL A 22 -2.65 1.51 4.38
CA VAL A 22 -2.08 2.69 5.04
C VAL A 22 -2.76 2.92 6.38
N SER A 23 -2.00 3.46 7.33
CA SER A 23 -2.49 3.75 8.68
C SER A 23 -2.11 5.17 9.09
N VAL A 24 -2.80 5.68 10.11
CA VAL A 24 -2.54 6.98 10.71
C VAL A 24 -2.12 6.81 12.16
N ASP A 25 -1.33 7.75 12.66
CA ASP A 25 -1.09 7.84 14.09
C ASP A 25 -2.32 8.38 14.83
N GLY A 26 -2.33 8.23 16.16
CA GLY A 26 -3.46 8.66 16.99
C GLY A 26 -3.60 10.19 17.13
N GLN A 27 -2.73 10.99 16.51
CA GLN A 27 -2.72 12.45 16.54
C GLN A 27 -2.89 13.05 15.13
N ALA A 28 -3.18 12.23 14.12
CA ALA A 28 -3.39 12.67 12.75
C ALA A 28 -4.61 13.60 12.66
N ASP A 29 -4.49 14.61 11.80
CA ASP A 29 -5.59 15.52 11.52
C ASP A 29 -6.66 14.85 10.63
N ASP A 30 -7.85 15.46 10.59
CA ASP A 30 -8.99 14.93 9.84
C ASP A 30 -8.66 14.77 8.34
N PHE A 31 -7.81 15.64 7.79
CA PHE A 31 -7.38 15.57 6.40
C PHE A 31 -6.56 14.30 6.13
N THR A 32 -5.58 14.02 7.00
CA THR A 32 -4.74 12.82 6.90
C THR A 32 -5.56 11.56 7.10
N VAL A 33 -6.45 11.54 8.10
CA VAL A 33 -7.36 10.41 8.35
C VAL A 33 -8.22 10.13 7.12
N GLN A 34 -8.83 11.18 6.54
CA GLN A 34 -9.66 11.04 5.35
C GLN A 34 -8.84 10.56 4.14
N GLY A 35 -7.61 11.07 3.98
CA GLY A 35 -6.70 10.65 2.93
C GLY A 35 -6.38 9.16 2.99
N MET A 36 -6.02 8.65 4.17
CA MET A 36 -5.71 7.23 4.35
C MET A 36 -6.93 6.33 4.14
N LEU A 37 -8.13 6.77 4.54
CA LEU A 37 -9.38 6.04 4.23
C LEU A 37 -9.63 5.96 2.72
N VAL A 38 -9.41 7.07 1.99
CA VAL A 38 -9.56 7.11 0.53
C VAL A 38 -8.54 6.21 -0.16
N ILE A 39 -7.28 6.25 0.25
CA ILE A 39 -6.21 5.40 -0.29
C ILE A 39 -6.52 3.92 -0.06
N ASN A 40 -6.90 3.52 1.15
CA ASN A 40 -7.27 2.13 1.47
C ASN A 40 -8.44 1.65 0.60
N GLY A 41 -9.45 2.49 0.38
CA GLY A 41 -10.56 2.17 -0.52
C GLY A 41 -10.16 2.10 -2.00
N ALA A 42 -9.17 2.90 -2.41
CA ALA A 42 -8.66 2.92 -3.78
C ALA A 42 -7.77 1.71 -4.10
N ALA A 43 -7.00 1.21 -3.12
CA ALA A 43 -6.12 0.05 -3.29
C ALA A 43 -6.88 -1.18 -3.83
N SER A 44 -8.08 -1.46 -3.30
CA SER A 44 -8.90 -2.56 -3.79
C SER A 44 -9.36 -2.39 -5.24
N LYS A 45 -9.68 -1.15 -5.66
CA LYS A 45 -10.07 -0.84 -7.04
C LYS A 45 -8.91 -0.93 -8.01
N TRP A 46 -7.72 -0.53 -7.56
CA TRP A 46 -6.50 -0.65 -8.34
C TRP A 46 -6.14 -2.13 -8.54
N LEU A 47 -6.17 -2.94 -7.48
CA LEU A 47 -5.95 -4.39 -7.55
C LEU A 47 -6.97 -5.13 -8.42
N SER A 48 -8.23 -4.67 -8.47
CA SER A 48 -9.25 -5.27 -9.34
C SER A 48 -9.18 -4.79 -10.79
N GLY A 49 -8.34 -3.80 -11.10
CA GLY A 49 -8.22 -3.17 -12.42
C GLY A 49 -9.34 -2.17 -12.75
N GLU A 50 -10.17 -1.79 -11.78
CA GLU A 50 -11.17 -0.73 -11.92
C GLU A 50 -10.56 0.68 -11.88
N MET A 51 -9.32 0.79 -11.39
CA MET A 51 -8.52 2.01 -11.35
C MET A 51 -7.16 1.74 -12.00
N ASP A 52 -6.71 2.65 -12.85
CA ASP A 52 -5.40 2.55 -13.51
C ASP A 52 -4.25 3.04 -12.61
N ASP A 53 -3.03 2.64 -12.98
CA ASP A 53 -1.80 2.95 -12.24
C ASP A 53 -1.59 4.46 -12.08
N CYS A 54 -1.80 5.25 -13.15
CA CYS A 54 -1.59 6.70 -13.08
C CYS A 54 -2.52 7.32 -12.04
N THR A 55 -3.81 6.98 -12.08
CA THR A 55 -4.80 7.49 -11.12
C THR A 55 -4.45 7.09 -9.68
N TYR A 56 -4.06 5.84 -9.45
CA TYR A 56 -3.71 5.39 -8.10
C TYR A 56 -2.42 6.05 -7.59
N PHE A 57 -1.42 6.22 -8.44
CA PHE A 57 -0.14 6.80 -8.07
C PHE A 57 -0.25 8.30 -7.81
N GLU A 58 -1.04 9.02 -8.62
CA GLU A 58 -1.37 10.42 -8.36
C GLU A 58 -2.13 10.59 -7.03
N LEU A 59 -3.00 9.65 -6.68
CA LEU A 59 -3.72 9.66 -5.41
C LEU A 59 -2.78 9.49 -4.21
N LEU A 60 -1.82 8.56 -4.31
CA LEU A 60 -0.79 8.38 -3.28
C LEU A 60 0.05 9.64 -3.10
N ASP A 61 0.55 10.21 -4.20
CA ASP A 61 1.37 11.43 -4.18
C ASP A 61 0.59 12.64 -3.63
N HIS A 62 -0.70 12.75 -3.98
CA HIS A 62 -1.58 13.81 -3.48
C HIS A 62 -1.66 13.84 -1.94
N PHE A 63 -1.64 12.66 -1.31
CA PHE A 63 -1.64 12.53 0.16
C PHE A 63 -0.24 12.38 0.76
N GLY A 64 0.82 12.63 -0.02
CA GLY A 64 2.21 12.67 0.43
C GLY A 64 2.85 11.30 0.61
N ILE A 65 2.30 10.24 0.01
CA ILE A 65 2.91 8.91 -0.02
C ILE A 65 3.70 8.77 -1.32
N ASP A 66 4.99 8.44 -1.22
CA ASP A 66 5.82 8.12 -2.39
C ASP A 66 5.27 6.86 -3.09
N PRO A 67 4.69 6.99 -4.30
CA PRO A 67 4.02 5.86 -4.95
C PRO A 67 4.97 4.73 -5.29
N TYR A 68 6.18 5.05 -5.77
CA TYR A 68 7.16 4.05 -6.19
C TYR A 68 7.80 3.36 -4.99
N GLY A 69 8.07 4.10 -3.92
CA GLY A 69 8.54 3.51 -2.67
C GLY A 69 7.50 2.58 -2.05
N PHE A 70 6.25 3.02 -1.98
CA PHE A 70 5.16 2.26 -1.37
C PHE A 70 4.81 1.00 -2.17
N VAL A 71 4.53 1.14 -3.46
CA VAL A 71 4.17 -0.01 -4.32
C VAL A 71 5.36 -0.93 -4.53
N GLY A 72 6.58 -0.38 -4.67
CA GLY A 72 7.79 -1.17 -4.84
C GLY A 72 8.05 -2.12 -3.65
N GLU A 73 7.81 -1.68 -2.41
CA GLU A 73 7.92 -2.59 -1.25
C GLU A 73 6.93 -3.75 -1.32
N VAL A 74 5.72 -3.52 -1.87
CA VAL A 74 4.71 -4.58 -2.07
C VAL A 74 5.14 -5.53 -3.18
N GLU A 75 5.65 -5.02 -4.30
CA GLU A 75 6.16 -5.84 -5.41
C GLU A 75 7.32 -6.74 -4.96
N ASP A 76 8.26 -6.20 -4.19
CA ASP A 76 9.38 -6.96 -3.62
C ASP A 76 8.89 -8.08 -2.70
N HIS A 77 7.90 -7.80 -1.85
CA HIS A 77 7.30 -8.80 -0.97
C HIS A 77 6.60 -9.91 -1.77
N MET A 78 5.83 -9.56 -2.80
CA MET A 78 5.17 -10.51 -3.70
C MET A 78 6.18 -11.38 -4.45
N ALA A 79 7.29 -10.82 -4.90
CA ALA A 79 8.34 -11.56 -5.58
C ALA A 79 9.00 -12.61 -4.67
N LEU A 80 9.09 -12.35 -3.36
CA LEU A 80 9.57 -13.34 -2.39
C LEU A 80 8.56 -14.48 -2.17
N LEU A 81 7.25 -14.20 -2.23
CA LEU A 81 6.20 -15.22 -2.08
C LEU A 81 6.10 -16.18 -3.26
N MET A 82 6.50 -15.74 -4.46
CA MET A 82 6.41 -16.53 -5.69
C MET A 82 7.66 -17.38 -6.00
N ARG A 83 8.67 -17.37 -5.12
CA ARG A 83 9.89 -18.20 -5.24
C ARG A 83 9.68 -19.60 -4.67
#